data_AF-A0A938KQ48-F1
#
_entry.id   AF-A0A938KQ48-F1
#
_cell.length_a   1.000
_cell.length_b   1.000
_cell.length_c   1.000
_cell.angle_alpha   90.00
_cell.angle_beta   90.00
_cell.angle_gamma   90.00
#
_symmetry.space_group_name_H-M   'P 1'
#
loop_
_entity.id
_entity.type
_entity.pdbx_description
1 polymer ?
#
loop_
_entity_poly.entity_id
_entity_poly.type
_entity_poly.pdbx_seq_one_letter_code
_entity_poly.pdbx_strand_id
1 'polypeptide(L)'
;MTGFPSLDRWLGGGVRAGDLVVLAGAIGSGKSALTLAMALRMADAGTTVAVVSGEMTVERQMERALAIEVREILLQPTAELRLWQVDGIKAGNLVNLGVRARLGLGAFSVYPSVGLSTGSLFSTTDGTELSLSGFRGSLTVRLR
;
A
#
# COMPACT_ATOMS: atom_id res chain seq x y z
N MET A 1 -4.56 22.83 -13.45
CA MET A 1 -4.28 22.21 -12.14
C MET A 1 -3.36 21.04 -12.35
N THR A 2 -2.40 20.79 -11.44
CA THR A 2 -1.35 19.77 -11.60
C THR A 2 -1.75 18.38 -11.14
N GLY A 3 -2.92 18.25 -10.49
CA GLY A 3 -3.41 17.00 -9.91
C GLY A 3 -2.86 16.70 -8.51
N PHE A 4 -1.99 17.58 -7.98
CA PHE A 4 -1.47 17.51 -6.61
C PHE A 4 -1.95 18.72 -5.80
N PRO A 5 -2.94 18.56 -4.90
CA PRO A 5 -3.50 19.70 -4.16
C PRO A 5 -2.49 20.49 -3.31
N SER A 6 -1.43 19.85 -2.82
CA SER A 6 -0.34 20.53 -2.12
C SER A 6 0.46 21.44 -3.06
N LEU A 7 0.82 20.93 -4.23
CA LEU A 7 1.59 21.67 -5.23
C LEU A 7 0.75 22.80 -5.84
N ASP A 8 -0.51 22.53 -6.16
CA ASP A 8 -1.43 23.54 -6.68
C ASP A 8 -1.60 24.71 -5.70
N ARG A 9 -1.66 24.44 -4.39
CA ARG A 9 -1.67 25.51 -3.37
C ARG A 9 -0.40 26.34 -3.36
N TRP A 10 0.77 25.70 -3.47
CA TRP A 10 2.05 26.42 -3.49
C TRP A 10 2.24 27.24 -4.77
N LEU A 11 1.67 26.80 -5.89
CA LEU A 11 1.69 27.51 -7.16
C LEU A 11 0.55 28.54 -7.30
N GLY A 12 -0.25 28.79 -6.26
CA GLY A 12 -1.32 29.78 -6.29
C GLY A 12 -2.53 29.38 -7.14
N GLY A 13 -2.85 28.08 -7.19
CA GLY A 13 -3.96 27.50 -7.97
C GLY A 13 -3.52 26.52 -9.07
N GLY A 14 -2.21 26.25 -9.17
CA GLY A 14 -1.62 25.38 -10.19
C GLY A 14 -0.99 26.14 -11.35
N VAL A 15 -0.57 25.41 -12.37
CA VAL A 15 0.06 25.98 -13.58
C VAL A 15 -1.00 26.59 -14.49
N ARG A 16 -0.76 27.81 -15.01
CA ARG A 16 -1.69 28.49 -15.92
C ARG A 16 -1.43 28.11 -17.37
N ALA A 17 -2.45 28.25 -18.20
CA ALA A 17 -2.33 28.02 -19.63
C ALA A 17 -1.36 29.06 -20.23
N GLY A 18 -0.40 28.60 -21.04
CA GLY A 18 0.64 29.43 -21.65
C GLY A 18 1.91 29.60 -20.79
N ASP A 19 1.94 29.09 -19.57
CA ASP A 19 3.14 29.12 -18.73
C ASP A 19 4.17 28.10 -19.20
N LEU A 20 5.44 28.51 -19.22
CA LEU A 20 6.59 27.61 -19.31
C LEU A 20 7.13 27.35 -17.90
N VAL A 21 7.00 26.11 -17.43
CA VAL A 21 7.49 25.69 -16.11
C VAL A 21 8.70 24.76 -16.29
N VAL A 22 9.80 25.09 -15.62
CA VAL A 22 11.02 24.27 -15.61
C VAL A 22 11.14 23.54 -14.28
N LEU A 23 11.21 22.22 -14.34
CA LEU A 23 11.42 21.37 -13.17
C LEU A 23 12.91 21.00 -13.05
N ALA A 24 13.62 21.63 -12.12
CA ALA A 24 15.03 21.37 -11.87
C ALA A 24 15.26 20.59 -10.55
N GLY A 25 16.37 19.86 -10.46
CA GLY A 25 16.71 19.03 -9.31
C GLY A 25 17.85 18.06 -9.61
N ALA A 26 18.43 17.47 -8.56
CA ALA A 26 19.54 16.53 -8.68
C ALA A 26 19.18 15.28 -9.53
N ILE A 27 20.19 14.59 -10.07
CA ILE A 27 19.98 13.29 -10.74
C ILE A 27 19.34 12.33 -9.73
N GLY A 28 18.31 11.60 -10.15
CA GLY A 28 17.56 10.71 -9.27
C GLY A 28 16.57 11.38 -8.32
N SER A 29 16.42 12.72 -8.33
CA SER A 29 15.47 13.44 -7.46
C SER A 29 13.98 13.25 -7.83
N GLY A 30 13.66 12.35 -8.76
CA GLY A 30 12.29 12.04 -9.16
C GLY A 30 11.65 13.00 -10.18
N LYS A 31 12.42 13.86 -10.86
CA LYS A 31 11.89 14.85 -11.83
C LYS A 31 10.93 14.24 -12.87
N SER A 32 11.43 13.29 -13.67
CA SER A 32 10.63 12.66 -14.72
C SER A 32 9.45 11.88 -14.16
N ALA A 33 9.59 11.31 -12.95
CA ALA A 33 8.50 10.60 -12.27
C ALA A 33 7.39 11.57 -11.83
N LEU A 34 7.76 12.73 -11.27
CA LEU A 34 6.81 13.78 -10.90
C LEU A 34 6.08 14.33 -12.13
N THR A 35 6.82 14.65 -13.20
CA THR A 35 6.22 15.14 -14.46
C THR A 35 5.24 14.13 -15.04
N LEU A 36 5.61 12.85 -15.08
CA LEU A 36 4.73 11.79 -15.57
C LEU A 36 3.49 11.63 -14.68
N ALA A 37 3.64 11.68 -13.35
CA ALA A 37 2.51 11.61 -12.43
C ALA A 37 1.56 12.81 -12.55
N MET A 38 2.08 14.02 -12.78
CA MET A 38 1.26 15.20 -13.08
C MET A 38 0.49 15.01 -14.38
N ALA A 39 1.16 14.53 -15.44
CA ALA A 39 0.55 14.29 -16.73
C ALA A 39 -0.62 13.29 -16.65
N LEU A 40 -0.41 12.17 -15.96
CA LEU A 40 -1.46 11.15 -15.75
C LEU A 40 -2.66 11.72 -14.98
N ARG A 41 -2.41 12.44 -13.87
CA ARG A 41 -3.50 13.03 -13.07
C ARG A 41 -4.26 14.13 -13.81
N MET A 42 -3.58 14.90 -14.66
CA MET A 42 -4.23 15.89 -15.52
C MET A 42 -5.09 15.20 -16.59
N ALA A 43 -4.61 14.09 -17.17
CA ALA A 43 -5.37 13.27 -18.10
C ALA A 43 -6.62 12.66 -17.44
N ASP A 44 -6.50 12.12 -16.22
CA ASP A 44 -7.63 11.63 -15.42
C ASP A 44 -8.69 12.72 -15.15
N ALA A 45 -8.25 13.97 -14.97
CA ALA A 45 -9.12 15.12 -14.79
C ALA A 45 -9.75 15.63 -16.12
N GLY A 46 -9.56 14.90 -17.23
CA GLY A 46 -10.12 15.22 -18.54
C GLY A 46 -9.31 16.25 -19.35
N THR A 47 -8.08 16.57 -18.94
CA THR A 47 -7.19 17.48 -19.69
C THR A 47 -6.40 16.68 -20.71
N THR A 48 -6.37 17.12 -21.97
CA THR A 48 -5.49 16.51 -22.98
C THR A 48 -4.03 16.83 -22.66
N VAL A 49 -3.20 15.79 -22.48
CA VAL A 49 -1.77 15.93 -22.15
C VAL A 49 -0.93 15.17 -23.17
N ALA A 50 0.18 15.78 -23.61
CA ALA A 50 1.22 15.13 -24.38
C ALA A 50 2.50 15.03 -23.55
N VAL A 51 3.08 13.83 -23.47
CA VAL A 51 4.38 13.60 -22.85
C VAL A 51 5.39 13.29 -23.95
N VAL A 52 6.44 14.08 -24.03
CA VAL A 52 7.55 13.88 -24.97
C VAL A 52 8.83 13.76 -24.16
N SER A 53 9.63 12.73 -24.43
CA SER A 53 10.91 12.55 -23.78
C SER A 53 11.95 12.09 -24.79
N GLY A 54 13.11 12.76 -24.79
CA GLY A 54 14.28 12.39 -25.58
C GLY A 54 15.28 11.48 -24.85
N GLU A 55 15.12 11.31 -23.54
CA GLU A 55 16.03 10.49 -22.72
C GLU A 55 15.56 9.04 -22.54
N MET A 56 14.27 8.78 -22.79
CA MET A 56 13.61 7.53 -22.42
C MET A 56 12.77 6.94 -23.56
N THR A 57 12.87 5.63 -23.80
CA THR A 57 12.02 4.93 -24.77
C THR A 57 10.54 4.91 -24.34
N VAL A 58 9.66 4.65 -25.29
CA VAL A 58 8.21 4.62 -25.05
C VAL A 58 7.84 3.49 -24.10
N GLU A 59 8.44 2.31 -24.26
CA GLU A 59 8.16 1.13 -23.42
C GLU A 59 8.46 1.44 -21.95
N ARG A 60 9.61 2.05 -21.67
CA ARG A 60 10.00 2.39 -20.30
C ARG A 60 9.17 3.53 -19.72
N GLN A 61 8.67 4.45 -20.56
CA GLN A 61 7.69 5.45 -20.11
C GLN A 61 6.36 4.78 -19.73
N MET A 62 5.88 3.83 -20.54
CA MET A 62 4.66 3.07 -20.26
C MET A 62 4.80 2.21 -19.01
N GLU A 63 5.93 1.52 -18.82
CA GLU A 63 6.22 0.77 -17.58
C GLU A 63 6.12 1.64 -16.34
N ARG A 64 6.66 2.87 -16.40
CA ARG A 64 6.59 3.83 -15.29
C ARG A 64 5.18 4.37 -15.10
N ALA A 65 4.47 4.66 -16.19
CA ALA A 65 3.09 5.11 -16.12
C ALA A 65 2.22 4.05 -15.47
N LEU A 66 2.38 2.78 -15.88
CA LEU A 66 1.76 1.62 -15.24
C LEU A 66 2.16 1.53 -13.77
N ALA A 67 3.44 1.64 -13.41
CA ALA A 67 3.86 1.60 -12.01
C ALA A 67 3.24 2.71 -11.14
N ILE A 68 2.97 3.90 -11.72
CA ILE A 68 2.29 5.01 -11.04
C ILE A 68 0.79 4.76 -10.92
N GLU A 69 0.18 4.22 -11.97
CA GLU A 69 -1.25 3.86 -12.07
C GLU A 69 -1.63 2.63 -11.24
N VAL A 70 -0.71 1.68 -11.07
CA VAL A 70 -0.94 0.43 -10.36
C VAL A 70 -1.33 0.77 -8.93
N ARG A 71 -2.63 0.63 -8.69
CA ARG A 71 -3.24 0.74 -7.37
C ARG A 71 -2.73 -0.46 -6.59
N GLU A 72 -1.73 -0.25 -5.75
CA GLU A 72 -1.06 -1.33 -5.02
C GLU A 72 -2.09 -2.28 -4.38
N ILE A 73 -2.15 -3.51 -4.91
CA ILE A 73 -2.62 -4.67 -4.18
C ILE A 73 -1.40 -5.17 -3.41
N LEU A 74 -1.20 -4.63 -2.21
CA LEU A 74 -0.10 -5.06 -1.35
C LEU A 74 -0.56 -6.25 -0.52
N LEU A 75 0.05 -7.42 -0.73
CA LEU A 75 -0.14 -8.58 0.13
C LEU A 75 0.89 -8.58 1.26
N GLN A 76 0.41 -8.71 2.48
CA GLN A 76 1.17 -8.74 3.71
C GLN A 76 0.96 -10.10 4.37
N PRO A 77 1.84 -11.09 4.12
CA PRO A 77 1.81 -12.33 4.88
C PRO A 77 2.12 -12.04 6.35
N THR A 78 1.37 -12.65 7.25
CA THR A 78 1.51 -12.50 8.69
C THR A 78 1.72 -13.89 9.30
N ALA A 79 2.77 -14.05 10.09
CA ALA A 79 3.01 -15.25 10.88
C ALA A 79 3.39 -14.83 12.29
N GLU A 80 2.70 -15.36 13.29
CA GLU A 80 2.90 -15.05 14.69
C GLU A 80 2.90 -16.36 15.50
N LEU A 81 3.90 -16.54 16.35
CA LEU A 81 3.97 -17.64 17.32
C LEU A 81 3.88 -17.05 18.72
N ARG A 82 2.92 -17.52 19.52
CA ARG A 82 2.82 -17.22 20.95
C ARG A 82 3.11 -18.48 21.73
N LEU A 83 3.98 -18.35 22.74
CA LEU A 83 4.29 -19.39 23.71
C LEU A 83 3.95 -18.84 25.08
N TRP A 84 3.19 -19.60 25.86
CA TRP A 84 2.87 -19.24 27.24
C TRP A 84 3.65 -20.13 28.19
N GLN A 85 4.16 -19.50 29.24
CA GLN A 85 4.78 -20.20 30.36
C GLN A 85 4.17 -19.71 31.66
N VAL A 86 3.95 -20.64 32.58
CA VAL A 86 3.51 -20.39 33.95
C VAL A 86 4.52 -21.08 34.85
N ASP A 87 5.12 -20.34 35.77
CA ASP A 87 6.12 -20.85 36.73
C ASP A 87 7.28 -21.63 36.08
N GLY A 88 7.71 -21.21 34.89
CA GLY A 88 8.79 -21.86 34.13
C GLY A 88 8.39 -23.13 33.38
N ILE A 89 7.13 -23.56 33.50
CA ILE A 89 6.56 -24.71 32.79
C ILE A 89 5.80 -24.23 31.54
N LYS A 90 5.92 -24.97 30.43
CA LYS A 90 5.19 -24.68 29.19
C LYS A 90 3.68 -24.82 29.42
N ALA A 91 2.96 -23.70 29.34
CA ALA A 91 1.52 -23.62 29.55
C ALA A 91 0.71 -23.63 28.24
N GLY A 92 1.37 -23.37 27.10
CA GLY A 92 0.71 -23.52 25.80
C GLY A 92 1.49 -22.92 24.63
N ASN A 93 0.99 -23.17 23.42
CA ASN A 93 1.44 -22.53 22.20
C ASN A 93 0.25 -22.13 21.32
N LEU A 94 0.41 -21.10 20.51
CA LEU A 94 -0.53 -20.72 19.46
C LEU A 94 0.23 -20.16 18.28
N VAL A 95 -0.04 -20.71 17.10
CA VAL A 95 0.46 -20.24 15.82
C VAL A 95 -0.68 -19.56 15.09
N ASN A 96 -0.48 -18.29 14.71
CA ASN A 96 -1.37 -17.57 13.81
C ASN A 96 -0.67 -17.38 12.47
N LEU A 97 -1.29 -17.87 11.40
CA LEU A 97 -0.88 -17.61 10.03
C LEU A 97 -1.98 -16.85 9.33
N GLY A 98 -1.64 -15.84 8.56
CA GLY A 98 -2.65 -15.08 7.84
C GLY A 98 -2.07 -14.26 6.70
N VAL A 99 -2.97 -13.70 5.91
CA VAL A 99 -2.65 -12.78 4.83
C VAL A 99 -3.55 -11.58 4.98
N ARG A 100 -2.96 -10.40 4.87
CA ARG A 100 -3.68 -9.14 4.76
C ARG A 100 -3.40 -8.54 3.39
N ALA A 101 -4.44 -8.10 2.68
CA ALA A 101 -4.26 -7.29 1.49
C ALA A 101 -4.48 -5.82 1.83
N ARG A 102 -3.85 -4.92 1.09
CA ARG A 102 -4.25 -3.52 0.97
C ARG A 102 -4.76 -3.31 -0.43
N LEU A 103 -5.97 -2.78 -0.57
CA LEU A 103 -6.63 -2.52 -1.84
C LEU A 103 -6.96 -1.02 -1.92
N GLY A 104 -6.46 -0.33 -2.94
CA GLY A 104 -6.85 1.04 -3.24
C GLY A 104 -8.10 1.09 -4.12
N LEU A 105 -9.21 1.58 -3.58
CA LEU A 105 -10.49 1.78 -4.29
C LEU A 105 -10.87 3.26 -4.27
N GLY A 106 -10.16 4.07 -5.05
CA GLY A 106 -10.43 5.50 -5.20
C GLY A 106 -10.15 6.26 -3.91
N ALA A 107 -11.18 6.89 -3.37
CA ALA A 107 -11.15 7.56 -2.06
C ALA A 107 -11.04 6.59 -0.87
N PHE A 108 -11.18 5.28 -1.10
CA PHE A 108 -11.16 4.27 -0.05
C PHE A 108 -9.89 3.43 -0.11
N SER A 109 -9.36 3.08 1.07
CA SER A 109 -8.37 2.01 1.23
C SER A 109 -9.02 0.90 2.03
N VAL A 110 -9.03 -0.31 1.47
CA VAL A 110 -9.64 -1.49 2.09
C VAL A 110 -8.53 -2.47 2.47
N TYR A 111 -8.64 -3.04 3.67
CA TYR A 111 -7.66 -3.95 4.23
C TYR A 111 -8.36 -5.24 4.67
N PRO A 112 -8.68 -6.15 3.74
CA PRO A 112 -9.15 -7.48 4.12
C PRO A 112 -7.98 -8.27 4.71
N SER A 113 -8.23 -9.02 5.77
CA SER A 113 -7.30 -10.00 6.29
C SER A 113 -8.00 -11.27 6.70
N VAL A 114 -7.33 -12.38 6.43
CA VAL A 114 -7.77 -13.72 6.81
C VAL A 114 -6.62 -14.42 7.50
N GLY A 115 -6.91 -15.16 8.56
CA GLY A 115 -5.92 -15.95 9.27
C GLY A 115 -6.51 -17.19 9.93
N LEU A 116 -5.65 -18.16 10.15
CA LEU A 116 -5.90 -19.39 10.87
C LEU A 116 -5.02 -19.38 12.12
N SER A 117 -5.61 -19.79 13.22
CA SER A 117 -4.94 -19.97 14.50
C SER A 117 -5.01 -21.44 14.90
N THR A 118 -3.89 -22.04 15.28
CA THR A 118 -3.83 -23.41 15.81
C THR A 118 -2.81 -23.52 16.94
N GLY A 119 -3.10 -24.30 17.96
CA GLY A 119 -2.24 -24.42 19.13
C GLY A 119 -2.84 -25.30 20.21
N SER A 120 -2.18 -25.36 21.36
CA SER A 120 -2.70 -26.08 22.52
C SER A 120 -2.36 -25.38 23.82
N LEU A 121 -3.24 -25.58 24.82
CA LEU A 121 -3.01 -25.19 26.20
C LEU A 121 -2.81 -26.44 27.05
N PHE A 122 -1.84 -26.37 27.96
CA PHE A 122 -1.52 -27.44 28.90
C PHE A 122 -2.04 -27.05 30.28
N SER A 123 -2.93 -27.87 30.86
CA SER A 123 -3.34 -27.71 32.25
C SER A 123 -2.27 -28.30 33.17
N THR A 124 -1.68 -27.46 34.03
CA THR A 124 -0.73 -27.89 35.06
C THR A 124 -1.39 -28.76 36.14
N THR A 125 -2.71 -28.63 36.34
CA THR A 125 -3.44 -29.31 37.42
C THR A 125 -3.85 -30.74 37.04
N ASP A 126 -4.28 -30.97 35.80
CA ASP A 126 -4.85 -32.24 35.34
C ASP A 126 -4.04 -32.92 34.21
N GLY A 127 -2.97 -32.29 33.73
CA GLY A 127 -2.14 -32.80 32.62
C GLY A 127 -2.87 -32.86 31.28
N THR A 128 -4.08 -32.32 31.19
CA THR A 128 -4.91 -32.33 29.99
C THR A 128 -4.42 -31.28 28.99
N GLU A 129 -4.38 -31.69 27.72
CA GLU A 129 -4.08 -30.80 26.60
C GLU A 129 -5.39 -30.37 25.93
N LEU A 130 -5.64 -29.07 25.89
CA LEU A 130 -6.78 -28.48 25.20
C LEU A 130 -6.30 -27.93 23.86
N SER A 131 -6.72 -28.58 22.76
CA SER A 131 -6.44 -28.11 21.41
C SER A 131 -7.28 -26.86 21.09
N LEU A 132 -6.60 -25.82 20.63
CA LEU A 132 -7.19 -24.58 20.16
C LEU A 132 -7.03 -24.49 18.65
N SER A 133 -8.14 -24.33 17.94
CA SER A 133 -8.12 -23.97 16.52
C SER A 133 -9.17 -22.92 16.24
N GLY A 134 -8.91 -22.06 15.26
CA GLY A 134 -9.80 -20.95 14.95
C GLY A 134 -9.49 -20.30 13.62
N PHE A 135 -10.52 -19.66 13.06
CA PHE A 135 -10.42 -18.84 11.87
C PHE A 135 -10.74 -17.39 12.23
N ARG A 136 -9.95 -16.46 11.72
CA ARG A 136 -10.15 -15.02 11.91
C ARG A 136 -10.21 -14.33 10.55
N GLY A 137 -11.38 -13.80 10.22
CA GLY A 137 -11.55 -12.83 9.14
C GLY A 137 -11.75 -11.43 9.71
N SER A 138 -11.12 -10.42 9.12
CA SER A 138 -11.46 -9.03 9.40
C SER A 138 -11.32 -8.16 8.16
N LEU A 139 -12.17 -7.15 8.04
CA LEU A 139 -12.16 -6.18 6.97
C LEU A 139 -12.08 -4.79 7.59
N THR A 140 -11.03 -4.04 7.28
CA THR A 140 -10.94 -2.63 7.70
C THR A 140 -11.08 -1.73 6.47
N VAL A 141 -11.94 -0.71 6.57
CA VAL A 141 -12.13 0.30 5.52
C VAL A 141 -11.68 1.65 6.07
N ARG A 142 -10.84 2.37 5.32
CA ARG A 142 -10.34 3.71 5.67
C ARG A 142 -10.64 4.69 4.54
N LEU A 143 -11.20 5.85 4.90
CA LEU A 143 -11.33 7.00 4.00
C LEU A 143 -10.00 7.76 3.91
N ARG A 144 -9.62 8.22 2.73
CA ARG A 144 -8.51 9.16 2.52
C ARG A 144 -8.93 10.61 2.68
#